data_AF-A0AAW1YMX3-F1
#
_entry.id   AF-A0AAW1YMX3-F1
#
_cell.length_a   1.000
_cell.length_b   1.000
_cell.length_c   1.000
_cell.angle_alpha   90.00
_cell.angle_beta   90.00
_cell.angle_gamma   90.00
#
_symmetry.space_group_name_H-M   'P 1'
#
loop_
_entity.id
_entity.type
_entity.pdbx_description
1 polymer ?
#
loop_
_entity_poly.entity_id
_entity_poly.type
_entity_poly.pdbx_seq_one_letter_code
_entity_poly.pdbx_strand_id
1 'polypeptide(L)'
;MEEVDSANILGEPDINDEEEEVYYASVPASKLQPRAVVSKARWNNEMGMAEVVVQKGTFSKTTGIVRSGKLYYSIEEVLFLVEIGALLLLGESDTGLSLEDIYVKMSGGKNRCCWEEFRAYRQLKSLGYIVGRHGIPWSMKGAKSNCESISSQGFPESVKVLNLESEEIRSVIGLFNEMQLNKVRPVFNVYFPNSKFRKSSPGDPGFVLCFTRGYPPSKAELEALEGQCGSIPLKLCNVEQGRVSFFSFDKVELPVLP
;
A
#
# COMPACT_ATOMS: atom_id res chain seq x y z
N MET A 1 -57.52 -57.66 -41.63
CA MET A 1 -56.46 -58.64 -41.31
C MET A 1 -55.16 -57.94 -41.65
N GLU A 2 -54.19 -57.94 -40.72
CA GLU A 2 -53.01 -57.04 -40.62
C GLU A 2 -53.38 -55.61 -40.15
N GLU A 3 -52.69 -54.97 -39.19
CA GLU A 3 -51.53 -55.32 -38.37
C GLU A 3 -51.51 -54.40 -37.12
N VAL A 4 -50.71 -54.77 -36.11
CA VAL A 4 -50.60 -54.13 -34.79
C VAL A 4 -49.18 -53.58 -34.58
N ASP A 5 -49.12 -52.38 -34.01
CA ASP A 5 -48.09 -51.76 -33.14
C ASP A 5 -46.69 -51.28 -33.60
N SER A 6 -46.41 -50.06 -33.08
CA SER A 6 -45.19 -49.54 -32.46
C SER A 6 -43.97 -49.12 -33.31
N ALA A 7 -43.66 -47.82 -33.33
CA ALA A 7 -42.56 -47.22 -32.56
C ALA A 7 -42.28 -45.73 -32.92
N ASN A 8 -42.19 -44.91 -31.88
CA ASN A 8 -41.62 -43.54 -31.80
C ASN A 8 -40.21 -43.46 -32.39
N ILE A 9 -39.86 -42.40 -33.15
CA ILE A 9 -38.51 -41.74 -33.18
C ILE A 9 -38.60 -40.31 -33.81
N LEU A 10 -38.13 -39.31 -33.04
CA LEU A 10 -37.48 -38.00 -33.36
C LEU A 10 -38.27 -36.77 -33.87
N GLY A 11 -38.15 -35.69 -33.08
CA GLY A 11 -38.30 -34.30 -33.51
C GLY A 11 -38.41 -33.31 -32.34
N GLU A 12 -37.35 -33.11 -31.55
CA GLU A 12 -37.24 -31.96 -30.61
C GLU A 12 -36.90 -30.66 -31.38
N PRO A 13 -37.41 -29.49 -30.95
CA PRO A 13 -36.86 -28.20 -31.35
C PRO A 13 -35.85 -27.67 -30.30
N ASP A 14 -34.63 -27.40 -30.76
CA ASP A 14 -33.54 -26.69 -30.06
C ASP A 14 -34.02 -25.34 -29.49
N ILE A 15 -33.96 -25.19 -28.17
CA ILE A 15 -34.03 -23.90 -27.48
C ILE A 15 -32.58 -23.49 -27.23
N ASN A 16 -32.03 -22.65 -28.09
CA ASN A 16 -30.72 -22.06 -27.90
C ASN A 16 -30.86 -20.82 -27.00
N ASP A 17 -30.79 -21.03 -25.68
CA ASP A 17 -30.57 -19.99 -24.69
C ASP A 17 -29.09 -19.60 -24.68
N GLU A 18 -28.70 -18.66 -25.54
CA GLU A 18 -27.38 -18.02 -25.46
C GLU A 18 -27.46 -16.80 -24.54
N GLU A 19 -26.99 -17.02 -23.31
CA GLU A 19 -26.85 -16.06 -22.22
C GLU A 19 -26.03 -14.83 -22.65
N GLU A 20 -26.59 -13.64 -22.38
CA GLU A 20 -25.92 -12.34 -22.49
C GLU A 20 -24.65 -12.30 -21.63
N GLU A 21 -23.50 -12.53 -22.26
CA GLU A 21 -22.19 -12.40 -21.66
C GLU A 21 -21.86 -10.90 -21.46
N VAL A 22 -22.13 -10.38 -20.25
CA VAL A 22 -21.84 -9.00 -19.84
C VAL A 22 -20.33 -8.78 -19.82
N TYR A 23 -19.80 -8.20 -20.89
CA TYR A 23 -18.41 -7.74 -20.99
C TYR A 23 -18.11 -6.71 -19.89
N TYR A 24 -17.42 -7.12 -18.83
CA TYR A 24 -16.72 -6.19 -17.96
C TYR A 24 -15.72 -5.42 -18.81
N ALA A 25 -15.87 -4.10 -18.85
CA ALA A 25 -14.95 -3.18 -19.50
C ALA A 25 -13.53 -3.41 -18.96
N SER A 26 -12.78 -4.24 -19.68
CA SER A 26 -11.36 -4.46 -19.46
C SER A 26 -10.66 -3.17 -19.85
N VAL A 27 -10.18 -2.44 -18.84
CA VAL A 27 -9.20 -1.37 -19.02
C VAL A 27 -8.08 -1.96 -19.89
N PRO A 28 -7.68 -1.30 -21.00
CA PRO A 28 -6.72 -1.90 -21.91
C PRO A 28 -5.43 -2.15 -21.14
N ALA A 29 -5.07 -3.43 -21.01
CA ALA A 29 -3.76 -3.84 -20.52
C ALA A 29 -2.74 -3.24 -21.49
N SER A 30 -2.08 -2.16 -21.06
CA SER A 30 -0.98 -1.60 -21.83
C SER A 30 0.05 -2.71 -22.03
N LYS A 31 0.30 -3.10 -23.29
CA LYS A 31 1.34 -4.03 -23.73
C LYS A 31 2.74 -3.45 -23.50
N LEU A 32 3.05 -3.11 -22.26
CA LEU A 32 4.41 -2.85 -21.80
C LEU A 32 4.80 -4.07 -20.97
N GLN A 33 5.17 -5.16 -21.63
CA GLN A 33 6.13 -6.06 -21.01
C GLN A 33 7.51 -5.50 -21.33
N PRO A 34 8.21 -4.87 -20.37
CA PRO A 34 9.62 -4.65 -20.56
C PRO A 34 10.26 -6.05 -20.58
N ARG A 35 10.65 -6.52 -21.76
CA ARG A 35 11.71 -7.52 -21.80
C ARG A 35 12.93 -6.82 -21.19
N ALA A 36 13.40 -7.36 -20.06
CA ALA A 36 14.68 -7.11 -19.40
C ALA A 36 14.64 -6.27 -18.10
N VAL A 37 15.32 -6.85 -17.09
CA VAL A 37 15.91 -6.17 -15.92
C VAL A 37 14.88 -5.75 -14.85
N VAL A 38 14.25 -6.76 -14.25
CA VAL A 38 13.35 -6.65 -13.08
C VAL A 38 14.17 -6.53 -11.78
N SER A 39 13.77 -5.65 -10.86
CA SER A 39 14.36 -5.62 -9.50
C SER A 39 14.09 -6.93 -8.77
N LYS A 40 14.94 -7.32 -7.82
CA LYS A 40 14.71 -8.48 -6.95
C LYS A 40 14.71 -8.05 -5.50
N ALA A 41 13.77 -8.56 -4.72
CA ALA A 41 13.71 -8.34 -3.27
C ALA A 41 13.41 -9.64 -2.53
N ARG A 42 13.89 -9.77 -1.29
CA ARG A 42 13.64 -10.91 -0.41
C ARG A 42 12.76 -10.46 0.75
N TRP A 43 11.72 -11.22 1.06
CA TRP A 43 10.83 -10.89 2.16
C TRP A 43 11.48 -11.13 3.52
N ASN A 44 11.48 -10.13 4.40
CA ASN A 44 11.87 -10.25 5.80
C ASN A 44 10.59 -10.35 6.66
N ASN A 45 10.38 -11.53 7.27
CA ASN A 45 9.19 -11.80 8.10
C ASN A 45 9.19 -11.01 9.43
N GLU A 46 10.35 -10.71 10.00
CA GLU A 46 10.46 -9.96 11.26
C GLU A 46 10.10 -8.49 11.06
N MET A 47 10.59 -7.88 9.97
CA MET A 47 10.30 -6.49 9.63
C MET A 47 8.96 -6.30 8.89
N GLY A 48 8.38 -7.37 8.35
CA GLY A 48 7.17 -7.28 7.52
C GLY A 48 7.38 -6.48 6.23
N MET A 49 8.60 -6.50 5.68
CA MET A 49 9.00 -5.75 4.49
C MET A 49 9.94 -6.56 3.61
N ALA A 50 10.04 -6.21 2.33
CA ALA A 50 10.96 -6.85 1.39
C ALA A 50 12.26 -6.05 1.24
N GLU A 51 13.39 -6.66 1.56
CA GLU A 51 14.72 -6.10 1.34
C GLU A 51 15.11 -6.22 -0.13
N VAL A 52 15.50 -5.11 -0.76
CA VAL A 52 15.93 -5.11 -2.17
C VAL A 52 17.34 -5.68 -2.28
N VAL A 53 17.46 -6.81 -2.97
CA VAL A 53 18.73 -7.51 -3.25
C VAL A 53 19.34 -7.02 -4.56
N VAL A 54 18.51 -6.77 -5.57
CA VAL A 54 18.94 -6.25 -6.87
C VAL A 54 18.06 -5.07 -7.23
N GLN A 55 18.65 -3.88 -7.25
CA GLN A 55 17.94 -2.66 -7.61
C GLN A 55 18.08 -2.38 -9.11
N LYS A 56 16.95 -2.29 -9.79
CA LYS A 56 16.85 -2.04 -11.23
C LYS A 56 15.72 -1.04 -11.52
N GLY A 57 15.93 -0.20 -12.53
CA GLY A 57 14.98 0.85 -12.90
C GLY A 57 14.94 2.02 -11.90
N THR A 58 13.94 2.89 -12.06
CA THR A 58 13.86 4.19 -11.36
C THR A 58 12.83 4.23 -10.24
N PHE A 59 12.00 3.19 -10.07
CA PHE A 59 10.92 3.13 -9.07
C PHE A 59 11.42 3.42 -7.66
N SER A 60 12.58 2.85 -7.32
CA SER A 60 13.30 3.05 -6.06
C SER A 60 13.60 4.52 -5.70
N LYS A 61 13.45 5.50 -6.60
CA LYS A 61 13.50 6.92 -6.23
C LYS A 61 12.27 7.36 -5.44
N THR A 62 11.10 6.80 -5.76
CA THR A 62 9.78 7.22 -5.26
C THR A 62 9.04 6.13 -4.48
N THR A 63 9.64 4.95 -4.32
CA THR A 63 9.11 3.83 -3.53
C THR A 63 10.20 3.29 -2.62
N GLY A 64 9.78 2.72 -1.50
CA GLY A 64 10.62 2.07 -0.50
C GLY A 64 11.31 3.05 0.44
N ILE A 65 11.57 2.56 1.64
CA ILE A 65 12.28 3.28 2.68
C ILE A 65 13.75 2.85 2.71
N VAL A 66 14.64 3.76 3.12
CA VAL A 66 16.06 3.45 3.30
C VAL A 66 16.37 3.33 4.79
N ARG A 67 16.90 2.18 5.20
CA ARG A 67 17.34 1.88 6.58
C ARG A 67 18.72 1.25 6.52
N SER A 68 19.65 1.79 7.32
CA SER A 68 21.02 1.27 7.42
C SER A 68 21.69 1.06 6.05
N GLY A 69 21.42 1.96 5.09
CA GLY A 69 21.94 1.90 3.72
C GLY A 69 21.22 0.94 2.76
N LYS A 70 20.28 0.13 3.25
CA LYS A 70 19.48 -0.82 2.47
C LYS A 70 18.10 -0.27 2.13
N LEU A 71 17.54 -0.73 1.02
CA LEU A 71 16.21 -0.33 0.54
C LEU A 71 15.19 -1.42 0.88
N TYR A 72 14.07 -1.01 1.48
CA TYR A 72 12.98 -1.89 1.87
C TYR A 72 11.67 -1.44 1.23
N TYR A 73 10.89 -2.39 0.72
CA TYR A 73 9.54 -2.16 0.23
C TYR A 73 8.50 -2.70 1.20
N SER A 74 7.43 -1.94 1.42
CA SER A 74 6.25 -2.43 2.13
C SER A 74 5.44 -3.42 1.28
N ILE A 75 4.48 -4.13 1.88
CA ILE A 75 3.67 -5.14 1.15
C ILE A 75 2.90 -4.52 -0.03
N GLU A 76 2.33 -3.33 0.14
CA GLU A 76 1.58 -2.63 -0.91
C GLU A 76 2.49 -2.16 -2.05
N GLU A 77 3.73 -1.77 -1.73
CA GLU A 77 4.74 -1.43 -2.72
C GLU A 77 5.21 -2.66 -3.49
N VAL A 78 5.47 -3.76 -2.79
CA VAL A 78 5.84 -5.04 -3.39
C VAL A 78 4.75 -5.49 -4.35
N LEU A 79 3.50 -5.52 -3.89
CA LEU A 79 2.39 -6.02 -4.69
C LEU A 79 2.18 -5.17 -5.95
N PHE A 80 2.19 -3.84 -5.82
CA PHE A 80 2.12 -2.94 -6.97
C PHE A 80 3.26 -3.16 -7.96
N LEU A 81 4.50 -3.27 -7.48
CA LEU A 81 5.67 -3.43 -8.34
C LEU A 81 5.68 -4.80 -9.04
N VAL A 82 5.18 -5.85 -8.39
CA VAL A 82 5.03 -7.18 -8.99
C VAL A 82 3.91 -7.17 -10.04
N GLU A 83 2.76 -6.56 -9.77
CA GLU A 83 1.65 -6.43 -10.72
C GLU A 83 2.07 -5.74 -12.03
N ILE A 84 2.92 -4.72 -11.96
CA ILE A 84 3.43 -4.02 -13.16
C ILE A 84 4.69 -4.67 -13.76
N GLY A 85 5.16 -5.80 -13.22
CA GLY A 85 6.34 -6.52 -13.70
C GLY A 85 7.69 -5.86 -13.41
N ALA A 86 7.76 -4.93 -12.44
CA ALA A 86 8.97 -4.19 -12.07
C ALA A 86 9.77 -4.84 -10.92
N LEU A 87 9.18 -5.78 -10.19
CA LEU A 87 9.80 -6.49 -9.07
C LEU A 87 9.54 -8.00 -9.15
N LEU A 88 10.57 -8.80 -8.83
CA LEU A 88 10.46 -10.22 -8.53
C LEU A 88 10.72 -10.41 -7.03
N LEU A 89 9.71 -10.88 -6.31
CA LEU A 89 9.86 -11.24 -4.90
C LEU A 89 10.44 -12.65 -4.79
N LEU A 90 11.55 -12.80 -4.08
CA LEU A 90 12.23 -14.08 -3.86
C LEU A 90 11.73 -14.74 -2.57
N GLY A 91 11.43 -16.02 -2.65
CA GLY A 91 11.15 -16.90 -1.51
C GLY A 91 12.42 -17.37 -0.80
N GLU A 92 12.27 -18.31 0.12
CA GLU A 92 13.37 -18.85 0.94
C GLU A 92 14.42 -19.61 0.11
N SER A 93 13.99 -20.26 -0.97
CA SER A 93 14.85 -21.02 -1.89
C SER A 93 15.39 -20.18 -3.06
N ASP A 94 15.37 -18.84 -2.96
CA ASP A 94 15.74 -17.90 -4.04
C ASP A 94 14.93 -18.07 -5.35
N THR A 95 13.82 -18.78 -5.29
CA THR A 95 12.83 -18.85 -6.37
C THR A 95 11.90 -17.64 -6.33
N GLY A 96 11.40 -17.23 -7.49
CA GLY A 96 10.37 -16.19 -7.56
C GLY A 96 9.05 -16.69 -6.99
N LEU A 97 8.44 -15.90 -6.10
CA LEU A 97 7.10 -16.18 -5.59
C LEU A 97 6.05 -15.89 -6.66
N SER A 98 4.97 -16.69 -6.65
CA SER A 98 3.82 -16.44 -7.51
C SER A 98 3.04 -15.21 -7.02
N LEU A 99 2.23 -14.62 -7.90
CA LEU A 99 1.34 -13.51 -7.51
C LEU A 99 0.34 -13.95 -6.43
N GLU A 100 -0.13 -15.20 -6.51
CA GLU A 100 -1.04 -15.81 -5.55
C GLU A 100 -0.42 -15.88 -4.15
N ASP A 101 0.83 -16.33 -4.05
CA ASP A 101 1.57 -16.37 -2.77
C ASP A 101 1.69 -14.98 -2.14
N ILE A 102 1.90 -13.96 -2.97
CA ILE A 102 2.00 -12.57 -2.53
C ILE A 102 0.64 -12.06 -2.03
N TYR A 103 -0.46 -12.41 -2.69
CA TYR A 103 -1.82 -12.10 -2.23
C TYR A 103 -2.17 -12.79 -0.90
N VAL A 104 -1.76 -14.03 -0.71
CA VAL A 104 -1.87 -14.72 0.59
C VAL A 104 -1.08 -13.96 1.64
N LYS A 105 0.12 -13.48 1.30
CA LYS A 105 0.96 -12.67 2.19
C LYS A 105 0.35 -11.32 2.54
N MET A 106 -0.34 -10.68 1.59
CA MET A 106 -1.14 -9.45 1.78
C MET A 106 -2.34 -9.69 2.69
N SER A 107 -2.98 -10.85 2.59
CA SER A 107 -4.14 -11.20 3.42
C SER A 107 -3.74 -11.64 4.83
N GLY A 108 -2.46 -11.94 5.05
CA GLY A 108 -1.93 -12.25 6.37
C GLY A 108 -1.98 -11.03 7.29
N GLY A 109 -2.72 -11.12 8.41
CA GLY A 109 -2.93 -10.02 9.37
C GLY A 109 -1.68 -9.50 10.10
N LYS A 110 -0.48 -9.87 9.66
CA LYS A 110 0.81 -9.37 10.14
C LYS A 110 1.26 -8.09 9.42
N ASN A 111 0.61 -7.73 8.32
CA ASN A 111 0.91 -6.50 7.60
C ASN A 111 -0.09 -5.38 7.96
N ARG A 112 0.35 -4.13 7.80
CA ARG A 112 -0.46 -2.95 8.18
C ARG A 112 -1.40 -2.47 7.07
N CYS A 113 -1.36 -3.09 5.89
CA CYS A 113 -2.09 -2.64 4.71
C CYS A 113 -3.26 -3.57 4.39
N CYS A 114 -4.49 -3.05 4.42
CA CYS A 114 -5.66 -3.81 3.94
C CYS A 114 -5.87 -3.64 2.42
N TRP A 115 -6.79 -4.43 1.87
CA TRP A 115 -7.09 -4.43 0.43
C TRP A 115 -7.58 -3.08 -0.08
N GLU A 116 -8.39 -2.37 0.71
CA GLU A 116 -8.89 -1.03 0.39
C GLU A 116 -7.74 -0.02 0.34
N GLU A 117 -6.82 -0.08 1.30
CA GLU A 117 -5.62 0.76 1.35
C GLU A 117 -4.72 0.49 0.14
N PHE A 118 -4.56 -0.78 -0.27
CA PHE A 118 -3.83 -1.14 -1.48
C PHE A 118 -4.48 -0.61 -2.76
N ARG A 119 -5.81 -0.71 -2.90
CA ARG A 119 -6.51 -0.20 -4.08
C ARG A 119 -6.30 1.30 -4.27
N ALA A 120 -6.40 2.06 -3.18
CA ALA A 120 -6.12 3.49 -3.18
C ALA A 120 -4.65 3.80 -3.50
N TYR A 121 -3.72 3.05 -2.88
CA TYR A 121 -2.29 3.15 -3.17
C TYR A 121 -2.02 2.90 -4.66
N ARG A 122 -2.56 1.83 -5.24
CA ARG A 122 -2.43 1.45 -6.65
C ARG A 122 -2.94 2.55 -7.58
N GLN A 123 -4.10 3.14 -7.28
CA GLN A 123 -4.67 4.23 -8.08
C GLN A 123 -3.77 5.47 -8.05
N LEU A 124 -3.33 5.89 -6.86
CA LEU A 124 -2.43 7.04 -6.72
C LEU A 124 -1.10 6.82 -7.42
N LYS A 125 -0.50 5.63 -7.28
CA LYS A 125 0.76 5.28 -7.97
C LYS A 125 0.61 5.26 -9.49
N SER A 126 -0.51 4.74 -10.00
CA SER A 126 -0.80 4.72 -11.44
C SER A 126 -0.94 6.12 -12.04
N LEU A 127 -1.37 7.10 -11.23
CA LEU A 127 -1.43 8.51 -11.60
C LEU A 127 -0.09 9.26 -11.43
N GLY A 128 0.98 8.56 -11.02
CA GLY A 128 2.32 9.12 -10.87
C GLY A 128 2.59 9.79 -9.53
N TYR A 129 1.65 9.76 -8.57
CA TYR A 129 1.89 10.28 -7.24
C TYR A 129 2.98 9.47 -6.52
N ILE A 130 3.63 10.13 -5.58
CA ILE A 130 4.57 9.51 -4.66
C ILE A 130 3.80 9.27 -3.37
N VAL A 131 3.76 8.03 -2.92
CA VAL A 131 2.92 7.61 -1.80
C VAL A 131 3.82 6.93 -0.78
N GLY A 132 3.88 7.49 0.43
CA GLY A 132 4.62 6.91 1.55
C GLY A 132 3.70 6.65 2.74
N ARG A 133 4.02 5.69 3.59
CA ARG A 133 3.26 5.44 4.82
C ARG A 133 3.35 6.63 5.76
N HIS A 134 2.22 7.04 6.32
CA HIS A 134 2.17 8.10 7.32
C HIS A 134 2.89 7.64 8.60
N GLY A 135 3.61 8.57 9.25
CA GLY A 135 4.41 8.28 10.46
C GLY A 135 5.70 7.48 10.21
N ILE A 136 6.01 7.09 8.97
CA ILE A 136 7.23 6.34 8.65
C ILE A 136 8.16 7.21 7.81
N PRO A 137 9.36 7.56 8.31
CA PRO A 137 10.29 8.41 7.56
C PRO A 137 10.86 7.68 6.34
N TRP A 138 11.06 8.39 5.23
CA TRP A 138 11.62 7.81 4.00
C TRP A 138 13.08 7.34 4.17
N SER A 139 13.87 8.05 4.99
CA SER A 139 15.26 7.72 5.31
C SER A 139 15.61 8.23 6.71
N MET A 140 16.49 7.52 7.43
CA MET A 140 16.97 7.94 8.76
C MET A 140 18.29 8.73 8.73
N LYS A 141 18.81 9.06 7.54
CA LYS A 141 20.05 9.86 7.39
C LYS A 141 19.81 11.29 7.89
N GLY A 142 20.03 11.53 9.18
CA GLY A 142 19.89 12.85 9.81
C GLY A 142 19.27 12.88 11.21
N ALA A 143 18.82 11.76 11.76
CA ALA A 143 18.33 11.72 13.14
C ALA A 143 19.51 11.78 14.12
N LYS A 144 20.00 12.99 14.45
CA LYS A 144 20.71 13.21 15.70
C LYS A 144 19.71 12.91 16.80
N SER A 145 19.91 11.79 17.50
CA SER A 145 19.13 11.39 18.65
C SER A 145 19.30 12.40 19.78
N ASN A 146 18.45 13.41 19.83
CA ASN A 146 18.15 14.10 21.07
C ASN A 146 16.86 13.49 21.62
N CYS A 147 16.96 12.28 22.17
CA CYS A 147 16.13 11.94 23.30
C CYS A 147 17.02 12.12 24.53
N GLU A 148 16.69 13.12 25.36
CA GLU A 148 17.19 13.19 26.73
C GLU A 148 16.69 11.93 27.45
N SER A 149 17.53 10.92 27.50
CA SER A 149 17.36 9.83 28.44
C SER A 149 17.80 10.33 29.81
N ILE A 150 16.82 10.41 30.73
CA ILE A 150 17.12 10.52 32.16
C ILE A 150 17.97 9.31 32.53
N SER A 151 19.12 9.60 33.15
CA SER A 151 20.22 8.68 33.42
C SER A 151 19.85 7.52 34.34
N SER A 152 20.50 6.37 34.12
CA SER A 152 21.03 5.54 35.20
C SER A 152 22.39 4.95 34.80
N GLN A 153 23.31 5.03 35.77
CA GLN A 153 24.77 4.79 35.70
C GLN A 153 25.21 3.37 35.29
N GLY A 154 26.40 3.27 34.66
CA GLY A 154 27.32 2.12 34.79
C GLY A 154 28.04 1.68 33.50
N PHE A 155 29.37 1.83 33.47
CA PHE A 155 30.38 1.41 32.44
C PHE A 155 30.50 -0.14 32.22
N PRO A 156 31.30 -0.70 31.27
CA PRO A 156 32.16 -0.09 30.24
C PRO A 156 31.99 -0.63 28.79
N GLU A 157 32.70 0.06 27.90
CA GLU A 157 32.88 -0.11 26.45
C GLU A 157 33.26 -1.53 25.98
N SER A 158 32.34 -2.17 25.26
CA SER A 158 32.58 -2.89 23.99
C SER A 158 31.20 -3.26 23.42
N VAL A 159 31.05 -3.42 22.10
CA VAL A 159 29.77 -3.69 21.41
C VAL A 159 28.93 -2.43 21.07
N LYS A 160 29.49 -1.48 20.32
CA LYS A 160 28.73 -0.33 19.75
C LYS A 160 28.15 -0.55 18.35
N VAL A 161 28.42 -1.69 17.69
CA VAL A 161 28.00 -1.91 16.28
C VAL A 161 26.73 -2.75 16.15
N LEU A 162 26.44 -3.66 17.10
CA LEU A 162 25.29 -4.56 17.01
C LEU A 162 24.01 -4.06 17.72
N ASN A 163 24.12 -3.05 18.59
CA ASN A 163 22.96 -2.50 19.33
C ASN A 163 22.19 -1.43 18.54
N LEU A 164 22.82 -0.76 17.57
CA LEU A 164 22.16 0.34 16.86
C LEU A 164 21.16 -0.16 15.81
N GLU A 165 21.49 -1.24 15.09
CA GLU A 165 20.59 -1.86 14.11
C GLU A 165 19.34 -2.46 14.79
N SER A 166 19.50 -3.05 15.97
CA SER A 166 18.39 -3.65 16.72
C SER A 166 17.43 -2.61 17.29
N GLU A 167 17.92 -1.45 17.73
CA GLU A 167 17.09 -0.32 18.15
C GLU A 167 16.34 0.33 16.97
N GLU A 168 16.98 0.47 15.81
CA GLU A 168 16.33 0.97 14.59
C GLU A 168 15.20 0.04 14.12
N ILE A 169 15.44 -1.27 14.12
CA ILE A 169 14.45 -2.30 13.78
C ILE A 169 13.30 -2.28 14.81
N ARG A 170 13.62 -2.17 16.11
CA ARG A 170 12.61 -2.09 17.18
C ARG A 170 11.76 -0.82 17.10
N SER A 171 12.33 0.32 16.70
CA SER A 171 11.60 1.56 16.45
C SER A 171 10.59 1.42 15.31
N VAL A 172 11.02 0.78 14.21
CA VAL A 172 10.15 0.50 13.06
C VAL A 172 9.03 -0.49 13.44
N ILE A 173 9.34 -1.57 14.14
CA ILE A 173 8.36 -2.53 14.65
C ILE A 173 7.40 -1.85 15.65
N GLY A 174 7.90 -0.96 16.50
CA GLY A 174 7.10 -0.17 17.44
C GLY A 174 6.06 0.71 16.73
N LEU A 175 6.49 1.43 15.68
CA LEU A 175 5.59 2.22 14.82
C LEU A 175 4.54 1.34 14.11
N PHE A 176 4.81 0.04 13.93
CA PHE A 176 3.86 -0.91 13.35
C PHE A 176 2.87 -1.49 14.36
N ASN A 177 3.26 -1.62 15.64
CA ASN A 177 2.46 -2.26 16.68
C ASN A 177 1.42 -1.34 17.37
N GLU A 178 1.55 -0.03 17.23
CA GLU A 178 0.60 0.93 17.80
C GLU A 178 -0.67 1.03 16.91
N MET A 179 -1.55 0.03 17.02
CA MET A 179 -2.77 -0.08 16.21
C MET A 179 -4.01 -0.28 17.07
N GLN A 180 -4.76 0.82 17.28
CA GLN A 180 -6.14 0.78 17.79
C GLN A 180 -7.11 0.69 16.60
N LEU A 181 -8.03 -0.27 16.62
CA LEU A 181 -8.74 -0.79 15.43
C LEU A 181 -10.00 -0.03 14.99
N ASN A 182 -10.46 1.00 15.72
CA ASN A 182 -11.80 1.58 15.55
C ASN A 182 -11.83 3.08 15.20
N LYS A 183 -10.72 3.70 14.79
CA LYS A 183 -10.66 5.15 14.53
C LYS A 183 -10.16 5.45 13.12
N VAL A 184 -10.71 6.49 12.48
CA VAL A 184 -10.16 7.06 11.24
C VAL A 184 -8.72 7.45 11.51
N ARG A 185 -7.80 6.95 10.67
CA ARG A 185 -6.36 7.14 10.84
C ARG A 185 -5.72 7.64 9.55
N PRO A 186 -4.69 8.49 9.64
CA PRO A 186 -3.83 8.78 8.50
C PRO A 186 -3.01 7.54 8.13
N VAL A 187 -3.06 7.16 6.86
CA VAL A 187 -2.39 5.94 6.35
C VAL A 187 -1.27 6.30 5.39
N PHE A 188 -1.47 7.27 4.51
CA PHE A 188 -0.45 7.67 3.54
C PHE A 188 -0.19 9.17 3.53
N ASN A 189 1.07 9.53 3.35
CA ASN A 189 1.51 10.84 2.92
C ASN A 189 1.64 10.81 1.39
N VAL A 190 0.90 11.68 0.69
CA VAL A 190 0.87 11.71 -0.77
C VAL A 190 1.52 12.99 -1.28
N TYR A 191 2.52 12.82 -2.14
CA TYR A 191 3.27 13.92 -2.76
C TYR A 191 2.97 13.95 -4.24
N PHE A 192 2.95 15.16 -4.82
CA PHE A 192 2.76 15.34 -6.25
C PHE A 192 3.87 14.65 -7.07
N PRO A 193 3.57 14.27 -8.32
CA PRO A 193 4.58 13.73 -9.23
C PRO A 193 5.79 14.67 -9.33
N ASN A 194 6.96 14.22 -8.86
CA ASN A 194 8.16 15.02 -8.81
C ASN A 194 9.40 14.19 -9.17
N SER A 195 10.03 14.48 -10.30
CA SER A 195 11.23 13.78 -10.79
C SER A 195 12.48 14.03 -9.93
N LYS A 196 12.48 15.12 -9.15
CA LYS A 196 13.57 15.54 -8.24
C LYS A 196 13.32 15.11 -6.79
N PHE A 197 12.31 14.27 -6.53
CA PHE A 197 12.01 13.80 -5.18
C PHE A 197 13.23 13.12 -4.53
N ARG A 198 13.50 13.46 -3.26
CA ARG A 198 14.60 12.89 -2.47
C ARG A 198 14.05 12.30 -1.18
N LYS A 199 14.30 11.02 -0.94
CA LYS A 199 13.92 10.35 0.31
C LYS A 199 14.55 10.96 1.57
N SER A 200 15.72 11.58 1.45
CA SER A 200 16.37 12.26 2.57
C SER A 200 15.76 13.63 2.88
N SER A 201 14.96 14.18 1.97
CA SER A 201 14.32 15.48 2.10
C SER A 201 13.06 15.47 1.21
N PRO A 202 12.00 14.77 1.66
CA PRO A 202 10.80 14.56 0.86
C PRO A 202 9.98 15.85 0.64
N GLY A 203 10.22 16.88 1.47
CA GLY A 203 9.37 18.07 1.57
C GLY A 203 8.05 17.75 2.28
N ASP A 204 7.11 18.68 2.20
CA ASP A 204 5.76 18.47 2.71
C ASP A 204 4.92 17.67 1.70
N PRO A 205 4.09 16.73 2.17
CA PRO A 205 3.14 16.05 1.28
C PRO A 205 2.08 17.04 0.76
N GLY A 206 1.60 16.80 -0.45
CA GLY A 206 0.50 17.56 -1.03
C GLY A 206 -0.83 17.33 -0.29
N PHE A 207 -1.01 16.12 0.26
CA PHE A 207 -2.09 15.82 1.19
C PHE A 207 -1.79 14.54 1.99
N VAL A 208 -2.48 14.39 3.12
CA VAL A 208 -2.50 13.16 3.93
C VAL A 208 -3.79 12.40 3.62
N LEU A 209 -3.65 11.11 3.32
CA LEU A 209 -4.76 10.22 3.02
C LEU A 209 -5.16 9.42 4.26
N CYS A 210 -6.42 9.57 4.67
CA CYS A 210 -7.04 8.86 5.78
C CYS A 210 -8.06 7.83 5.26
N PHE A 211 -8.28 6.75 6.01
CA PHE A 211 -9.26 5.72 5.65
C PHE A 211 -10.38 5.63 6.69
N THR A 212 -11.60 5.51 6.18
CA THR A 212 -12.83 5.31 6.96
C THR A 212 -13.28 3.87 6.80
N ARG A 213 -13.38 3.10 7.89
CA ARG A 213 -13.80 1.68 7.83
C ARG A 213 -15.33 1.54 7.86
N GLY A 214 -16.00 2.13 6.87
CA GLY A 214 -17.44 1.91 6.61
C GLY A 214 -18.42 2.89 7.28
N TYR A 215 -17.93 3.88 8.02
CA TYR A 215 -18.75 4.97 8.54
C TYR A 215 -18.09 6.31 8.24
N PRO A 216 -18.86 7.36 7.88
CA PRO A 216 -18.32 8.70 7.79
C PRO A 216 -17.81 9.13 9.18
N PRO A 217 -16.65 9.79 9.26
CA PRO A 217 -16.15 10.29 10.53
C PRO A 217 -17.10 11.34 11.10
N SER A 218 -17.18 11.38 12.43
CA SER A 218 -17.82 12.49 13.12
C SER A 218 -17.06 13.79 12.89
N LYS A 219 -17.75 14.94 13.05
CA LYS A 219 -17.13 16.26 12.96
C LYS A 219 -15.95 16.42 13.92
N ALA A 220 -16.07 15.93 15.16
CA ALA A 220 -15.01 16.00 16.15
C ALA A 220 -13.78 15.16 15.76
N GLU A 221 -13.97 14.02 15.08
CA GLU A 221 -12.86 13.22 14.56
C GLU A 221 -12.15 13.91 13.40
N LEU A 222 -12.90 14.55 12.50
CA LEU A 222 -12.33 15.35 11.42
C LEU A 222 -11.49 16.51 11.96
N GLU A 223 -12.04 17.31 12.88
CA GLU A 223 -11.33 18.43 13.50
C GLU A 223 -10.07 17.96 14.24
N ALA A 224 -10.13 16.81 14.92
CA ALA A 224 -8.97 16.23 15.58
C ALA A 224 -7.89 15.77 14.58
N LEU A 225 -8.28 15.20 13.44
CA LEU A 225 -7.34 14.79 12.38
C LEU A 225 -6.71 16.00 11.70
N GLU A 226 -7.49 17.04 11.42
CA GLU A 226 -7.01 18.32 10.88
C GLU A 226 -5.99 18.96 11.83
N GLY A 227 -6.31 18.98 13.13
CA GLY A 227 -5.37 19.44 14.15
C GLY A 227 -4.04 18.65 14.17
N GLN A 228 -4.08 17.34 13.92
CA GLN A 228 -2.87 16.49 13.85
C GLN A 228 -2.04 16.73 12.59
N CYS A 229 -2.67 17.07 11.47
CA CYS A 229 -2.00 17.25 10.18
C CYS A 229 -1.52 18.69 9.95
N GLY A 230 -1.87 19.62 10.84
CA GLY A 230 -1.43 21.01 10.78
C GLY A 230 -1.93 21.69 9.51
N SER A 231 -1.01 22.21 8.70
CA SER A 231 -1.34 22.90 7.44
C SER A 231 -1.49 21.99 6.23
N ILE A 232 -1.24 20.68 6.38
CA ILE A 232 -1.29 19.73 5.27
C ILE A 232 -2.75 19.33 5.01
N PRO A 233 -3.25 19.47 3.76
CA PRO A 233 -4.61 19.09 3.42
C PRO A 233 -4.90 17.61 3.72
N LEU A 234 -6.10 17.34 4.22
CA LEU A 234 -6.58 15.98 4.48
C LEU A 234 -7.52 15.52 3.37
N LYS A 235 -7.38 14.25 3.00
CA LYS A 235 -8.33 13.55 2.14
C LYS A 235 -8.77 12.25 2.77
N LEU A 236 -10.08 12.04 2.84
CA LEU A 236 -10.66 10.75 3.21
C LEU A 236 -10.77 9.87 1.97
N CYS A 237 -10.33 8.63 2.12
CA CYS A 237 -10.47 7.59 1.12
C CYS A 237 -11.62 6.66 1.51
N ASN A 238 -12.57 6.50 0.60
CA ASN A 238 -13.56 5.43 0.65
C ASN A 238 -13.34 4.48 -0.52
N VAL A 239 -13.47 3.18 -0.27
CA VAL A 239 -13.36 2.15 -1.30
C VAL A 239 -14.62 1.29 -1.26
N GLU A 240 -15.53 1.54 -2.19
CA GLU A 240 -16.79 0.82 -2.31
C GLU A 240 -16.86 0.12 -3.67
N GLN A 241 -17.18 -1.18 -3.66
CA GLN A 241 -17.40 -1.98 -4.88
C GLN A 241 -16.25 -1.86 -5.91
N GLY A 242 -15.01 -1.69 -5.45
CA GLY A 242 -13.84 -1.56 -6.33
C GLY A 242 -13.55 -0.14 -6.84
N ARG A 243 -14.41 0.85 -6.53
CA ARG A 243 -14.16 2.26 -6.84
C ARG A 243 -13.49 2.94 -5.65
N VAL A 244 -12.41 3.67 -5.92
CA VAL A 244 -11.74 4.51 -4.92
C VAL A 244 -12.21 5.94 -5.10
N SER A 245 -12.76 6.51 -4.03
CA SER A 245 -13.23 7.89 -3.98
C SER A 245 -12.45 8.67 -2.93
N PHE A 246 -12.09 9.90 -3.27
CA PHE A 246 -11.37 10.83 -2.38
C PHE A 246 -12.27 12.01 -2.03
N PHE A 247 -12.43 12.28 -0.74
CA PHE A 247 -13.25 13.38 -0.22
C PHE A 247 -12.38 14.35 0.57
N SER A 248 -12.69 15.64 0.50
CA SER A 248 -12.19 16.68 1.40
C SER A 248 -13.37 17.46 1.94
N PHE A 249 -13.23 17.94 3.17
CA PHE A 249 -14.25 18.76 3.83
C PHE A 249 -13.64 20.14 4.04
N ASP A 250 -14.38 21.16 3.61
CA ASP A 250 -13.99 22.56 3.80
C ASP A 250 -15.06 23.22 4.66
N LYS A 251 -14.62 24.03 5.63
CA LYS A 251 -15.54 24.86 6.42
C LYS A 251 -16.00 26.04 5.55
N VAL A 252 -17.29 26.10 5.26
CA VAL A 252 -17.93 27.21 4.55
C VAL A 252 -18.79 27.99 5.53
N GLU A 253 -18.53 29.29 5.67
CA GLU A 253 -19.36 30.20 6.46
C GLU A 253 -20.45 30.79 5.55
N LEU A 254 -21.71 30.56 5.90
CA LEU A 254 -22.84 31.08 5.14
C LEU A 254 -23.10 32.55 5.52
N PRO A 255 -23.42 33.42 4.55
CA PRO A 255 -23.79 34.79 4.86
C PRO A 255 -25.07 34.81 5.68
N VAL A 256 -25.07 35.56 6.78
CA VAL A 256 -26.29 35.83 7.54
C VAL A 256 -27.02 36.94 6.82
N LEU A 257 -28.23 36.67 6.31
CA LEU A 257 -29.07 37.70 5.70
C LEU A 257 -29.52 38.68 6.81
N PRO A 258 -29.56 40.00 6.51
CA PRO A 258 -30.00 41.02 7.46
C PRO A 258 -31.48 40.90 7.85
#